data_AF-A0A9N8EF19-F1
#
_entry.id   AF-A0A9N8EF19-F1
#
_cell.length_a   1.000
_cell.length_b   1.000
_cell.length_c   1.000
_cell.angle_alpha   90.00
_cell.angle_beta   90.00
_cell.angle_gamma   90.00
#
_symmetry.space_group_name_H-M   'P 1'
#
loop_
_entity.id
_entity.type
_entity.pdbx_description
1 polymer ?
#
loop_
_entity_poly.entity_id
_entity_poly.type
_entity_poly.pdbx_seq_one_letter_code
_entity_poly.pdbx_strand_id
1 'polypeptide(L)'
;MSNRPRGLTQIPLDVEYLPHDHLISILRAVVNERDELYIALQNEQAKSASAAAAAAVAAATNYQQHHNNQGHHNPNSTGNHHDPFGFHYQDHHHHHPPPLPLPPPGTNNNNNPDAAPTGPAAPTTGTTYHHPPAPAANENVAQNNHMGNNNTVPSSFKVDTIKKRIGKKSFLLVKKTAHNKAKKPWTELNEAVPNASSAMALFDGFPPKSDTHRLTKWELTGPEVIEWLSTPSSTVNKYIHPVKFDGKVIAFGGAKPFVYAWASYESMQARFDKKGSSLSLKFRTKMVGSGRPVEGKDGPPSLT
;
A
#
# COMPACT_ATOMS: atom_id res chain seq x y z
N MET A 1 11.94 18.19 -34.12
CA MET A 1 11.39 16.96 -34.74
C MET A 1 10.01 16.72 -34.12
N SER A 2 8.95 16.86 -34.91
CA SER A 2 7.57 16.74 -34.41
C SER A 2 7.22 15.26 -34.24
N ASN A 3 7.01 14.80 -33.00
CA ASN A 3 6.45 13.49 -32.69
C ASN A 3 4.96 13.49 -33.07
N ARG A 4 4.66 13.44 -34.37
CA ARG A 4 3.30 13.08 -34.79
C ARG A 4 3.08 11.61 -34.43
N PRO A 5 1.94 11.26 -33.80
CA PRO A 5 1.60 9.88 -33.56
C PRO A 5 1.60 9.12 -34.90
N ARG A 6 2.22 7.94 -34.92
CA ARG A 6 2.12 7.03 -36.06
C ARG A 6 0.62 6.75 -36.27
N GLY A 7 0.17 6.71 -37.52
CA GLY A 7 -1.25 6.48 -37.83
C GLY A 7 -1.76 5.20 -37.16
N LEU A 8 -3.02 5.20 -36.73
CA LEU A 8 -3.67 4.07 -36.07
C LEU A 8 -3.52 2.78 -36.88
N THR A 9 -3.27 1.67 -36.19
CA THR A 9 -3.17 0.33 -36.77
C THR A 9 -4.48 0.02 -37.46
N GLN A 10 -4.41 -0.21 -38.77
CA GLN A 10 -5.57 -0.63 -39.56
C GLN A 10 -5.84 -2.11 -39.31
N ILE A 11 -7.07 -2.43 -38.93
CA ILE A 11 -7.51 -3.82 -38.76
C ILE A 11 -8.02 -4.32 -40.12
N PRO A 12 -7.41 -5.38 -40.71
CA PRO A 12 -7.91 -5.98 -41.94
C PRO A 12 -9.36 -6.46 -41.79
N LEU A 13 -10.18 -6.29 -42.83
CA LEU A 13 -11.59 -6.68 -42.82
C LEU A 13 -11.78 -8.20 -42.74
N ASP A 14 -10.77 -8.96 -43.17
CA ASP A 14 -10.73 -10.41 -43.26
C ASP A 14 -9.92 -11.04 -42.11
N VAL A 15 -10.05 -10.49 -40.90
CA VAL A 15 -9.28 -10.91 -39.72
C VAL A 15 -9.39 -12.42 -39.43
N GLU A 16 -10.52 -13.04 -39.77
CA GLU A 16 -10.78 -14.47 -39.55
C GLU A 16 -9.89 -15.39 -40.38
N TYR A 17 -9.36 -14.91 -41.50
CA TYR A 17 -8.54 -15.69 -42.44
C TYR A 17 -7.04 -15.45 -42.26
N LEU A 18 -6.64 -14.60 -41.30
CA LEU A 18 -5.23 -14.31 -41.06
C LEU A 18 -4.54 -15.46 -40.32
N PRO A 19 -3.28 -15.78 -40.69
CA PRO A 19 -2.46 -16.70 -39.90
C PRO A 19 -2.35 -16.25 -38.44
N HIS A 20 -2.26 -17.22 -37.52
CA HIS A 20 -2.21 -16.96 -36.08
C HIS A 20 -1.11 -15.95 -35.68
N ASP A 21 0.07 -16.02 -36.32
CA ASP A 21 1.18 -15.11 -36.03
C ASP A 21 0.89 -13.67 -36.46
N HIS A 22 0.16 -13.47 -37.57
CA HIS A 22 -0.29 -12.14 -38.00
C HIS A 22 -1.32 -11.56 -37.01
N LEU A 23 -2.24 -12.39 -36.50
CA LEU A 23 -3.19 -11.97 -35.48
C LEU A 23 -2.47 -11.52 -34.20
N ILE A 24 -1.47 -12.27 -33.74
CA ILE A 24 -0.65 -11.88 -32.58
C ILE A 24 0.06 -10.55 -32.85
N SER A 25 0.60 -10.35 -34.05
CA SER A 25 1.28 -9.11 -34.42
C SER A 25 0.35 -7.90 -34.38
N ILE A 26 -0.86 -8.02 -34.95
CA ILE A 26 -1.89 -6.96 -34.93
C ILE A 26 -2.31 -6.65 -33.49
N LEU A 27 -2.56 -7.68 -32.66
CA LEU A 27 -2.91 -7.48 -31.25
C LEU A 27 -1.82 -6.74 -30.48
N ARG A 28 -0.54 -7.10 -30.70
CA ARG A 28 0.59 -6.38 -30.08
C ARG A 28 0.65 -4.93 -30.54
N ALA A 29 0.43 -4.66 -31.82
CA ALA A 29 0.42 -3.29 -32.35
C ALA A 29 -0.71 -2.45 -31.72
N VAL A 30 -1.93 -2.99 -31.66
CA VAL A 30 -3.08 -2.32 -31.03
C VAL A 30 -2.85 -2.06 -29.54
N VAL A 31 -2.27 -3.01 -28.81
CA VAL A 31 -1.94 -2.82 -27.38
C VAL A 31 -0.89 -1.72 -27.20
N ASN A 32 0.15 -1.71 -28.03
CA ASN A 32 1.17 -0.68 -27.98
C ASN A 32 0.59 0.71 -28.28
N GLU A 33 -0.28 0.82 -29.29
CA GLU A 33 -0.96 2.08 -29.62
C GLU A 33 -1.87 2.56 -28.49
N ARG A 34 -2.63 1.66 -27.87
CA ARG A 34 -3.43 2.00 -26.69
C ARG A 34 -2.56 2.58 -25.58
N ASP A 35 -1.42 1.95 -25.30
CA ASP A 35 -0.52 2.38 -24.25
C ASP A 35 0.14 3.74 -24.60
N GLU A 36 0.50 3.95 -25.86
CA GLU A 36 0.99 5.24 -26.36
C GLU A 36 -0.06 6.36 -26.25
N LEU A 37 -1.31 6.09 -26.63
CA LEU A 37 -2.42 7.04 -26.50
C LEU A 37 -2.71 7.38 -25.04
N TYR A 38 -2.61 6.40 -24.13
CA TYR A 38 -2.78 6.64 -22.70
C TYR A 38 -1.69 7.56 -22.13
N ILE A 39 -0.43 7.35 -22.55
CA ILE A 39 0.68 8.24 -22.19
C ILE A 39 0.48 9.64 -22.78
N ALA A 40 0.05 9.75 -24.04
CA ALA A 40 -0.23 11.02 -24.68
C ALA A 40 -1.33 11.79 -23.94
N LEU A 41 -2.42 11.12 -23.57
CA LEU A 41 -3.52 11.70 -22.81
C LEU A 41 -3.06 12.18 -21.43
N GLN A 42 -2.25 11.39 -20.71
CA GLN A 42 -1.69 11.80 -19.43
C GLN A 42 -0.78 13.04 -19.57
N ASN A 43 0.03 13.10 -20.62
CA ASN A 43 0.88 14.24 -20.89
C ASN A 43 0.07 15.50 -21.26
N GLU A 44 -1.03 15.35 -21.99
CA GLU A 44 -1.94 16.44 -22.32
C GLU A 44 -2.66 16.96 -21.06
N GLN A 45 -3.17 16.06 -20.22
CA GLN A 45 -3.75 16.43 -18.92
C GLN A 45 -2.75 17.16 -18.02
N ALA A 46 -1.49 16.68 -17.96
CA ALA A 46 -0.44 17.34 -17.20
C ALA A 46 -0.10 18.73 -17.74
N LYS A 47 -0.06 18.90 -19.08
CA LYS A 47 0.13 20.21 -19.71
C LYS A 47 -1.01 21.17 -19.37
N SER A 48 -2.26 20.73 -19.50
CA SER A 48 -3.45 21.53 -19.17
C SER A 48 -3.47 21.94 -17.69
N ALA A 49 -3.12 21.02 -16.78
CA ALA A 49 -3.00 21.32 -15.35
C ALA A 49 -1.91 22.36 -15.05
N SER A 50 -0.75 22.26 -15.72
CA SER A 50 0.34 23.24 -15.57
C SER A 50 -0.03 24.63 -16.09
N ALA A 51 -0.77 24.70 -17.20
CA ALA A 51 -1.26 25.96 -17.77
C ALA A 51 -2.30 26.61 -16.85
N ALA A 52 -3.22 25.82 -16.28
CA ALA A 52 -4.20 26.32 -15.31
C ALA A 52 -3.53 26.84 -14.03
N ALA A 53 -2.52 26.14 -13.51
CA ALA A 53 -1.75 26.59 -12.35
C ALA A 53 -1.01 27.92 -12.64
N ALA A 54 -0.37 28.05 -13.81
CA ALA A 54 0.29 29.29 -14.22
C ALA A 54 -0.71 30.46 -14.35
N ALA A 55 -1.89 30.22 -14.91
CA ALA A 55 -2.95 31.22 -15.01
C ALA A 55 -3.46 31.67 -13.62
N ALA A 56 -3.63 30.74 -12.68
CA ALA A 56 -4.04 31.05 -11.31
C ALA A 56 -2.98 31.91 -10.58
N VAL A 57 -1.69 31.60 -10.74
CA VAL A 57 -0.59 32.40 -10.17
C VAL A 57 -0.55 33.80 -10.77
N ALA A 58 -0.74 33.93 -12.09
CA ALA A 58 -0.81 35.23 -12.75
C ALA A 58 -2.00 36.07 -12.24
N ALA A 59 -3.18 35.45 -12.07
CA ALA A 59 -4.35 36.11 -11.51
C ALA A 59 -4.13 36.60 -10.06
N ALA A 60 -3.53 35.76 -9.21
CA ALA A 60 -3.21 36.12 -7.83
C ALA A 60 -2.19 37.28 -7.75
N THR A 61 -1.20 37.29 -8.64
CA THR A 61 -0.18 38.36 -8.71
C THR A 61 -0.81 39.69 -9.11
N ASN A 62 -1.69 39.69 -10.11
CA ASN A 62 -2.43 40.90 -10.51
C ASN A 62 -3.32 41.43 -9.37
N TYR A 63 -3.97 40.55 -8.61
CA TYR A 63 -4.80 40.95 -7.47
C TYR A 63 -3.98 41.67 -6.38
N GLN A 64 -2.78 41.18 -6.06
CA GLN A 64 -1.88 41.83 -5.09
C GLN A 64 -1.41 43.21 -5.56
N GLN A 65 -1.11 43.37 -6.86
CA GLN A 65 -0.68 44.67 -7.40
C GLN A 65 -1.79 45.72 -7.34
N HIS A 66 -3.04 45.35 -7.60
CA HIS A 66 -4.18 46.28 -7.50
C HIS A 66 -4.46 46.75 -6.07
N HIS A 67 -4.27 45.90 -5.06
CA HIS A 67 -4.47 46.28 -3.66
C HIS A 67 -3.36 47.16 -3.09
N ASN A 68 -2.10 46.93 -3.47
CA ASN A 68 -0.99 47.77 -3.01
C ASN A 68 -1.06 49.22 -3.52
N ASN A 69 -1.80 49.49 -4.60
CA ASN A 69 -1.96 50.84 -5.15
C ASN A 69 -3.12 51.66 -4.55
N GLN A 70 -3.93 51.10 -3.63
CA GLN A 70 -5.01 51.83 -2.96
C GLN A 70 -4.63 52.39 -1.57
N GLY A 71 -3.37 52.23 -1.14
CA GLY A 71 -2.92 52.55 0.23
C GLY A 71 -2.41 53.98 0.51
N HIS A 72 -2.55 54.94 -0.41
CA HIS A 72 -2.12 56.33 -0.18
C HIS A 72 -3.27 57.34 -0.18
N HIS A 73 -4.35 57.01 0.54
CA HIS A 73 -5.25 58.03 1.06
C HIS A 73 -5.06 58.13 2.55
N ASN A 74 -4.40 59.22 2.95
CA ASN A 74 -4.26 59.69 4.32
C ASN A 74 -5.59 60.33 4.75
N PRO A 75 -6.26 59.84 5.81
CA PRO A 75 -7.21 60.64 6.54
C PRO A 75 -6.68 60.80 7.96
N ASN A 76 -5.95 61.89 8.17
CA ASN A 76 -5.88 62.51 9.47
C ASN A 76 -7.31 62.99 9.81
N SER A 77 -8.08 62.15 10.48
CA SER A 77 -9.40 62.51 11.02
C SER A 77 -9.48 62.02 12.46
N THR A 78 -9.14 62.93 13.36
CA THR A 78 -9.44 62.87 14.78
C THR A 78 -10.95 62.94 14.97
N GLY A 79 -11.60 61.78 15.07
CA GLY A 79 -13.03 61.66 15.33
C GLY A 79 -13.26 60.71 16.51
N ASN A 80 -13.36 61.28 17.71
CA ASN A 80 -13.97 60.65 18.88
C ASN A 80 -15.30 60.00 18.50
N HIS A 81 -15.47 58.69 18.73
CA HIS A 81 -16.78 58.11 19.01
C HIS A 81 -16.65 57.04 20.09
N HIS A 82 -17.30 57.34 21.20
CA HIS A 82 -17.71 56.41 22.24
C HIS A 82 -18.61 55.34 21.63
N ASP A 83 -18.38 54.07 21.96
CA ASP A 83 -19.48 53.10 22.02
C ASP A 83 -19.31 52.15 23.22
N PRO A 84 -20.35 51.97 24.07
CA PRO A 84 -20.29 51.17 25.28
C PRO A 84 -21.14 49.90 25.13
N PHE A 85 -20.56 48.80 24.66
CA PHE A 85 -21.21 47.48 24.80
C PHE A 85 -20.19 46.42 25.20
N GLY A 86 -20.06 46.26 26.52
CA GLY A 86 -19.37 45.13 27.12
C GLY A 86 -20.18 43.86 26.91
N PHE A 87 -19.70 42.97 26.05
CA PHE A 87 -20.13 41.58 26.03
C PHE A 87 -19.35 40.81 27.10
N HIS A 88 -20.06 40.46 28.16
CA HIS A 88 -19.60 39.58 29.23
C HIS A 88 -19.42 38.17 28.64
N TYR A 89 -18.18 37.71 28.49
CA TYR A 89 -17.90 36.32 28.15
C TYR A 89 -18.14 35.46 29.40
N GLN A 90 -19.15 34.60 29.31
CA GLN A 90 -19.51 33.64 30.35
C GLN A 90 -18.54 32.45 30.28
N ASP A 91 -17.76 32.28 31.33
CA ASP A 91 -16.79 31.20 31.50
C ASP A 91 -17.54 29.86 31.68
N HIS A 92 -17.48 28.99 30.67
CA HIS A 92 -18.04 27.64 30.76
C HIS A 92 -16.99 26.68 31.34
N HIS A 93 -17.03 26.51 32.65
CA HIS A 93 -16.32 25.47 33.39
C HIS A 93 -16.58 24.09 32.76
N HIS A 94 -15.54 23.52 32.15
CA HIS A 94 -15.54 22.16 31.66
C HIS A 94 -15.48 21.19 32.86
N HIS A 95 -16.61 20.54 33.14
CA HIS A 95 -16.66 19.38 34.03
C HIS A 95 -15.90 18.21 33.38
N HIS A 96 -14.73 17.90 33.93
CA HIS A 96 -14.04 16.65 33.62
C HIS A 96 -14.88 15.45 34.07
N PRO A 97 -15.12 14.44 33.21
CA PRO A 97 -15.71 13.19 33.65
C PRO A 97 -14.74 12.44 34.58
N PRO A 98 -15.25 11.74 35.61
CA PRO A 98 -14.42 10.95 36.52
C PRO A 98 -13.75 9.77 35.80
N PRO A 99 -12.55 9.35 36.25
CA PRO A 99 -11.85 8.22 35.67
C PRO A 99 -12.60 6.90 35.89
N LEU A 100 -12.62 6.06 34.86
CA LEU A 100 -13.20 4.72 34.91
C LEU A 100 -12.40 3.79 35.86
N PRO A 101 -13.08 2.85 36.55
CA PRO A 101 -12.42 1.90 37.44
C PRO A 101 -11.52 0.93 36.67
N LEU A 102 -10.34 0.67 37.22
CA LEU A 102 -9.38 -0.31 36.72
C LEU A 102 -9.98 -1.73 36.75
N PRO A 103 -9.74 -2.55 35.72
CA PRO A 103 -10.13 -3.96 35.75
C PRO A 103 -9.34 -4.74 36.81
N PRO A 104 -9.95 -5.73 37.47
CA PRO A 104 -9.30 -6.52 38.50
C PRO A 104 -8.14 -7.38 37.95
N PRO A 105 -7.11 -7.64 38.76
CA PRO A 105 -5.96 -8.43 38.35
C PRO A 105 -6.30 -9.93 38.27
N GLY A 106 -6.23 -10.46 37.06
CA GLY A 106 -5.61 -11.75 36.72
C GLY A 106 -6.29 -13.06 37.17
N THR A 107 -6.35 -14.01 36.24
CA THR A 107 -5.91 -15.39 36.49
C THR A 107 -5.25 -15.93 35.22
N ASN A 108 -3.93 -16.01 35.24
CA ASN A 108 -3.12 -16.61 34.18
C ASN A 108 -2.98 -18.11 34.50
N ASN A 109 -3.85 -18.94 33.92
CA ASN A 109 -3.77 -20.40 34.05
C ASN A 109 -2.91 -20.97 32.92
N ASN A 110 -1.59 -21.01 33.15
CA ASN A 110 -0.66 -21.83 32.37
C ASN A 110 -0.32 -23.08 33.19
N ASN A 111 -1.13 -24.12 33.02
CA ASN A 111 -0.77 -25.47 33.45
C ASN A 111 -0.30 -26.25 32.21
N ASN A 112 1.01 -26.50 32.14
CA ASN A 112 1.59 -27.48 31.24
C ASN A 112 2.50 -28.40 32.06
N PRO A 113 2.07 -29.62 32.39
CA PRO A 113 2.97 -30.68 32.79
C PRO A 113 3.14 -31.62 31.60
N ASP A 114 4.36 -31.72 31.06
CA ASP A 114 4.99 -33.03 30.98
C ASP A 114 6.45 -32.93 30.57
N ALA A 115 7.25 -33.64 31.37
CA ALA A 115 8.68 -33.72 31.29
C ALA A 115 9.11 -35.08 30.74
N ALA A 116 10.12 -35.04 29.85
CA ALA A 116 11.18 -36.04 29.67
C ALA A 116 10.77 -37.44 29.09
N PRO A 117 11.69 -38.28 28.56
CA PRO A 117 13.15 -38.21 28.72
C PRO A 117 14.06 -38.53 27.50
N THR A 118 15.31 -38.06 27.64
CA THR A 118 16.63 -38.60 27.23
C THR A 118 16.79 -39.44 25.96
N GLY A 119 17.69 -38.98 25.07
CA GLY A 119 18.36 -39.77 24.05
C GLY A 119 19.80 -39.27 23.82
N PRO A 120 20.75 -40.13 23.41
CA PRO A 120 22.14 -40.07 23.84
C PRO A 120 23.06 -39.17 22.99
N ALA A 121 24.17 -38.81 23.64
CA ALA A 121 25.26 -37.98 23.15
C ALA A 121 25.91 -38.51 21.86
N ALA A 122 26.16 -37.59 20.92
CA ALA A 122 27.01 -37.80 19.75
C ALA A 122 28.30 -36.97 19.89
N PRO A 123 29.44 -37.46 19.35
CA PRO A 123 30.76 -36.90 19.60
C PRO A 123 31.01 -35.59 18.86
N THR A 124 31.55 -34.62 19.58
CA THR A 124 32.03 -33.32 19.11
C THR A 124 33.37 -33.48 18.38
N THR A 125 33.34 -33.46 17.04
CA THR A 125 34.53 -33.15 16.23
C THR A 125 34.79 -31.65 16.27
N GLY A 126 35.93 -31.26 16.84
CA GLY A 126 36.39 -29.88 16.92
C GLY A 126 36.80 -29.35 15.55
N THR A 127 36.11 -28.31 15.10
CA THR A 127 36.53 -27.47 13.97
C THR A 127 36.98 -26.13 14.53
N THR A 128 38.28 -25.92 14.58
CA THR A 128 38.91 -24.63 14.93
C THR A 128 38.56 -23.61 13.86
N TYR A 129 37.63 -22.70 14.16
CA TYR A 129 37.35 -21.53 13.31
C TYR A 129 38.37 -20.44 13.62
N HIS A 130 39.28 -20.20 12.68
CA HIS A 130 40.09 -18.98 12.65
C HIS A 130 39.19 -17.76 12.51
N HIS A 131 39.16 -16.92 13.56
CA HIS A 131 38.59 -15.59 13.54
C HIS A 131 39.41 -14.69 12.61
N PRO A 132 38.84 -14.11 11.54
CA PRO A 132 39.48 -12.98 10.88
C PRO A 132 39.42 -11.73 11.78
N PRO A 133 40.46 -10.88 11.78
CA PRO A 133 40.47 -9.66 12.59
C PRO A 133 39.37 -8.70 12.14
N ALA A 134 38.75 -8.06 13.13
CA ALA A 134 37.72 -7.04 12.93
C ALA A 134 38.27 -5.88 12.08
N PRO A 135 37.57 -5.45 11.01
CA PRO A 135 37.93 -4.23 10.32
C PRO A 135 37.66 -3.03 11.23
N ALA A 136 38.67 -2.16 11.32
CA ALA A 136 38.69 -0.95 12.11
C ALA A 136 37.42 -0.09 11.89
N ALA A 137 36.85 0.38 13.00
CA ALA A 137 35.77 1.34 13.02
C ALA A 137 36.22 2.64 12.33
N ASN A 138 35.61 2.95 11.19
CA ASN A 138 35.74 4.25 10.56
C ASN A 138 34.68 5.18 11.16
N GLU A 139 35.01 5.77 12.32
CA GLU A 139 34.28 6.89 12.91
C GLU A 139 34.52 8.13 12.06
N ASN A 140 33.66 8.38 11.07
CA ASN A 140 33.39 9.73 10.57
C ASN A 140 32.15 9.72 9.66
N VAL A 141 30.99 9.62 10.29
CA VAL A 141 29.73 10.06 9.68
C VAL A 141 29.05 10.98 10.69
N ALA A 142 29.56 12.22 10.77
CA ALA A 142 28.79 13.34 11.27
C ALA A 142 27.65 13.60 10.28
N GLN A 143 26.55 12.86 10.45
CA GLN A 143 25.30 13.10 9.76
C GLN A 143 24.76 14.45 10.23
N ASN A 144 24.78 15.41 9.31
CA ASN A 144 24.00 16.64 9.35
C ASN A 144 22.53 16.31 9.62
N ASN A 145 22.14 16.28 10.90
CA ASN A 145 20.76 16.20 11.34
C ASN A 145 20.11 17.57 11.19
N HIS A 146 19.98 18.04 9.95
CA HIS A 146 18.94 19.00 9.63
C HIS A 146 17.66 18.19 9.47
N MET A 147 16.93 17.98 10.58
CA MET A 147 15.55 17.47 10.57
C MET A 147 14.62 18.52 9.94
N GLY A 148 14.92 18.93 8.71
CA GLY A 148 13.98 19.67 7.89
C GLY A 148 12.73 18.83 7.77
N ASN A 149 11.58 19.43 8.06
CA ASN A 149 10.27 18.81 8.10
C ASN A 149 9.98 18.02 6.80
N ASN A 150 10.38 16.75 6.74
CA ASN A 150 10.16 15.81 5.64
C ASN A 150 8.70 15.31 5.62
N ASN A 151 7.75 16.20 5.96
CA ASN A 151 6.33 15.91 6.03
C ASN A 151 5.62 16.10 4.67
N THR A 152 6.34 16.43 3.61
CA THR A 152 5.77 16.52 2.26
C THR A 152 5.95 15.20 1.52
N VAL A 153 4.90 14.74 0.86
CA VAL A 153 4.96 13.58 -0.05
C VAL A 153 5.80 13.99 -1.26
N PRO A 154 6.89 13.26 -1.60
CA PRO A 154 7.69 13.57 -2.77
C PRO A 154 6.83 13.49 -4.04
N SER A 155 6.99 14.42 -4.99
CA SER A 155 6.23 14.43 -6.25
C SER A 155 6.44 13.17 -7.12
N SER A 156 7.58 12.49 -6.92
CA SER A 156 7.94 11.21 -7.51
C SER A 156 7.23 10.01 -6.87
N PHE A 157 6.63 10.17 -5.68
CA PHE A 157 5.92 9.13 -4.99
C PHE A 157 4.52 8.95 -5.62
N LYS A 158 4.40 7.94 -6.48
CA LYS A 158 3.13 7.59 -7.14
C LYS A 158 2.44 6.47 -6.36
N VAL A 159 1.46 6.84 -5.53
CA VAL A 159 0.69 5.92 -4.66
C VAL A 159 0.18 4.70 -5.43
N ASP A 160 -0.49 4.91 -6.57
CA ASP A 160 -1.06 3.83 -7.37
C ASP A 160 -0.01 2.87 -7.92
N THR A 161 1.15 3.39 -8.33
CA THR A 161 2.25 2.57 -8.84
C THR A 161 2.80 1.66 -7.74
N ILE A 162 2.90 2.18 -6.52
CA ILE A 162 3.38 1.45 -5.35
C ILE A 162 2.35 0.42 -4.89
N LYS A 163 1.06 0.78 -4.81
CA LYS A 163 -0.04 -0.16 -4.53
C LYS A 163 -0.07 -1.30 -5.54
N LYS A 164 0.02 -1.00 -6.85
CA LYS A 164 0.07 -2.00 -7.92
C LYS A 164 1.27 -2.94 -7.77
N ARG A 165 2.46 -2.39 -7.44
CA ARG A 165 3.67 -3.19 -7.18
C ARG A 165 3.50 -4.10 -5.96
N ILE A 166 2.98 -3.56 -4.86
CA ILE A 166 2.68 -4.31 -3.63
C ILE A 166 1.69 -5.44 -3.93
N GLY A 167 0.57 -5.12 -4.60
CA GLY A 167 -0.46 -6.10 -4.96
C GLY A 167 0.09 -7.23 -5.83
N LYS A 168 0.95 -6.92 -6.81
CA LYS A 168 1.61 -7.96 -7.62
C LYS A 168 2.54 -8.84 -6.78
N LYS A 169 3.36 -8.25 -5.91
CA LYS A 169 4.29 -9.01 -5.05
C LYS A 169 3.53 -9.87 -4.04
N SER A 170 2.54 -9.32 -3.34
CA SER A 170 1.73 -10.05 -2.36
C SER A 170 0.97 -11.20 -3.02
N PHE A 171 0.37 -10.99 -4.18
CA PHE A 171 -0.31 -12.04 -4.95
C PHE A 171 0.63 -13.22 -5.26
N LEU A 172 1.84 -12.94 -5.74
CA LEU A 172 2.84 -13.99 -6.03
C LEU A 172 3.31 -14.73 -4.77
N LEU A 173 3.50 -14.02 -3.66
CA LEU A 173 3.86 -14.62 -2.37
C LEU A 173 2.76 -15.53 -1.84
N VAL A 174 1.50 -15.09 -1.90
CA VAL A 174 0.36 -15.91 -1.48
C VAL A 174 0.24 -17.15 -2.35
N LYS A 175 0.40 -17.06 -3.68
CA LYS A 175 0.37 -18.24 -4.57
C LYS A 175 1.40 -19.31 -4.21
N LYS A 176 2.60 -18.89 -3.79
CA LYS A 176 3.69 -19.81 -3.38
C LYS A 176 3.49 -20.39 -1.99
N THR A 177 2.67 -19.74 -1.17
CA THR A 177 2.41 -20.15 0.21
C THR A 177 1.45 -21.32 0.23
N ALA A 178 1.67 -22.25 1.16
CA ALA A 178 0.89 -23.46 1.26
C ALA A 178 -0.34 -23.24 2.17
N HIS A 179 -1.52 -23.58 1.66
CA HIS A 179 -2.83 -23.37 2.30
C HIS A 179 -3.54 -24.70 2.55
N ASN A 180 -4.21 -24.81 3.70
CA ASN A 180 -5.18 -25.85 3.96
C ASN A 180 -6.32 -25.28 4.83
N LYS A 181 -7.34 -26.09 5.13
CA LYS A 181 -8.51 -25.61 5.90
C LYS A 181 -8.18 -25.20 7.33
N ALA A 182 -7.19 -25.84 7.97
CA ALA A 182 -6.81 -25.57 9.36
C ALA A 182 -5.79 -24.43 9.49
N LYS A 183 -4.93 -24.25 8.48
CA LYS A 183 -3.79 -23.35 8.49
C LYS A 183 -4.14 -22.06 7.76
N LYS A 184 -4.01 -20.94 8.48
CA LYS A 184 -4.15 -19.57 7.97
C LYS A 184 -2.75 -18.95 7.85
N PRO A 185 -2.04 -19.16 6.73
CA PRO A 185 -0.64 -18.76 6.66
C PRO A 185 -0.51 -17.24 6.62
N TRP A 186 0.62 -16.79 7.15
CA TRP A 186 1.09 -15.41 7.03
C TRP A 186 2.09 -15.30 5.89
N THR A 187 1.99 -14.22 5.13
CA THR A 187 3.00 -13.84 4.14
C THR A 187 3.51 -12.44 4.47
N GLU A 188 4.81 -12.24 4.38
CA GLU A 188 5.47 -11.00 4.73
C GLU A 188 6.11 -10.37 3.49
N LEU A 189 5.96 -9.06 3.37
CA LEU A 189 6.46 -8.25 2.28
C LEU A 189 7.04 -6.97 2.87
N ASN A 190 8.27 -6.62 2.48
CA ASN A 190 8.90 -5.36 2.83
C ASN A 190 8.97 -4.47 1.59
N GLU A 191 8.66 -3.19 1.78
CA GLU A 191 8.66 -2.18 0.73
C GLU A 191 9.31 -0.89 1.26
N ALA A 192 10.17 -0.26 0.45
CA ALA A 192 10.77 1.02 0.81
C ALA A 192 9.75 2.15 0.60
N VAL A 193 9.56 2.99 1.62
CA VAL A 193 8.65 4.15 1.56
C VAL A 193 9.41 5.38 2.07
N PRO A 194 9.56 6.45 1.29
CA PRO A 194 10.55 7.50 1.56
C PRO A 194 10.41 8.16 2.94
N ASN A 195 9.17 8.43 3.37
CA ASN A 195 8.88 9.15 4.61
C ASN A 195 7.48 8.81 5.14
N ALA A 196 7.18 9.30 6.35
CA ALA A 196 5.90 9.07 7.03
C ALA A 196 4.70 9.57 6.21
N SER A 197 4.79 10.76 5.62
CA SER A 197 3.69 11.30 4.81
C SER A 197 3.37 10.45 3.59
N SER A 198 4.38 9.86 2.96
CA SER A 198 4.19 8.90 1.86
C SER A 198 3.48 7.64 2.33
N ALA A 199 3.81 7.15 3.54
CA ALA A 199 3.10 6.02 4.14
C ALA A 199 1.65 6.39 4.47
N MET A 200 1.39 7.56 5.05
CA MET A 200 0.03 8.04 5.33
C MET A 200 -0.78 8.16 4.03
N ALA A 201 -0.20 8.73 2.96
CA ALA A 201 -0.84 8.81 1.65
C ALA A 201 -1.12 7.42 1.04
N LEU A 202 -0.27 6.43 1.29
CA LEU A 202 -0.49 5.05 0.83
C LEU A 202 -1.71 4.40 1.52
N PHE A 203 -1.97 4.76 2.77
CA PHE A 203 -3.07 4.28 3.60
C PHE A 203 -4.19 5.32 3.76
N ASP A 204 -4.29 6.27 2.84
CA ASP A 204 -5.36 7.27 2.87
C ASP A 204 -6.74 6.58 2.90
N GLY A 205 -7.64 7.11 3.72
CA GLY A 205 -8.93 6.49 4.04
C GLY A 205 -8.89 5.40 5.14
N PHE A 206 -7.72 4.97 5.60
CA PHE A 206 -7.57 3.96 6.66
C PHE A 206 -6.83 4.53 7.88
N PRO A 207 -7.51 4.77 9.01
CA PRO A 207 -6.88 5.36 10.18
C PRO A 207 -5.83 4.41 10.78
N PRO A 208 -4.67 4.92 11.21
CA PRO A 208 -3.67 4.09 11.86
C PRO A 208 -4.21 3.56 13.19
N LYS A 209 -3.95 2.26 13.45
CA LYS A 209 -4.26 1.62 14.73
C LYS A 209 -3.40 2.14 15.86
N SER A 210 -2.15 2.52 15.56
CA SER A 210 -1.27 3.21 16.49
C SER A 210 -0.28 4.09 15.72
N ASP A 211 -0.07 5.31 16.17
CA ASP A 211 0.99 6.17 15.66
C ASP A 211 1.89 6.65 16.81
N THR A 212 3.15 6.24 16.77
CA THR A 212 4.17 6.58 17.77
C THR A 212 5.29 7.37 17.10
N HIS A 213 6.19 7.95 17.90
CA HIS A 213 7.36 8.65 17.36
C HIS A 213 8.21 7.76 16.42
N ARG A 214 8.27 6.45 16.65
CA ARG A 214 9.10 5.53 15.86
C ARG A 214 8.33 4.78 14.77
N LEU A 215 7.05 4.53 14.99
CA LEU A 215 6.32 3.52 14.23
C LEU A 215 4.86 3.91 14.05
N THR A 216 4.37 3.79 12.81
CA THR A 216 2.93 3.86 12.49
C THR A 216 2.45 2.47 12.10
N LYS A 217 1.29 2.05 12.62
CA LYS A 217 0.70 0.72 12.36
C LYS A 217 -0.72 0.85 11.82
N TRP A 218 -1.06 0.00 10.86
CA TRP A 218 -2.43 -0.19 10.37
C TRP A 218 -2.81 -1.66 10.46
N GLU A 219 -4.10 -1.91 10.69
CA GLU A 219 -4.69 -3.24 10.65
C GLU A 219 -5.93 -3.17 9.77
N LEU A 220 -5.92 -3.93 8.67
CA LEU A 220 -7.02 -4.00 7.72
C LEU A 220 -7.65 -5.40 7.77
N THR A 221 -8.97 -5.45 7.65
CA THR A 221 -9.76 -6.67 7.45
C THR A 221 -9.70 -7.14 6.00
N GLY A 222 -10.11 -8.39 5.72
CA GLY A 222 -10.09 -8.96 4.37
C GLY A 222 -10.73 -8.06 3.29
N PRO A 223 -11.95 -7.52 3.49
CA PRO A 223 -12.57 -6.57 2.56
C PRO A 223 -11.75 -5.29 2.38
N GLU A 224 -11.28 -4.68 3.46
CA GLU A 224 -10.45 -3.46 3.43
C GLU A 224 -9.10 -3.70 2.72
N VAL A 225 -8.52 -4.90 2.84
CA VAL A 225 -7.31 -5.27 2.09
C VAL A 225 -7.59 -5.30 0.59
N ILE A 226 -8.74 -5.85 0.17
CA ILE A 226 -9.13 -5.90 -1.24
C ILE A 226 -9.37 -4.49 -1.76
N GLU A 227 -10.07 -3.65 -1.01
CA GLU A 227 -10.30 -2.24 -1.32
C GLU A 227 -8.97 -1.48 -1.42
N TRP A 228 -8.09 -1.62 -0.43
CA TRP A 228 -6.80 -0.94 -0.39
C TRP A 228 -5.88 -1.34 -1.56
N LEU A 229 -5.88 -2.64 -1.92
CA LEU A 229 -5.11 -3.16 -3.05
C LEU A 229 -5.73 -2.80 -4.40
N SER A 230 -7.04 -2.52 -4.45
CA SER A 230 -7.72 -2.09 -5.66
C SER A 230 -7.28 -0.66 -6.01
N THR A 231 -6.98 -0.46 -7.29
CA THR A 231 -6.69 0.88 -7.82
C THR A 231 -7.69 1.17 -8.93
N PRO A 232 -7.92 2.45 -9.29
CA PRO A 232 -8.81 2.79 -10.40
C PRO A 232 -8.45 2.08 -11.72
N SER A 233 -7.18 1.69 -11.88
CA SER A 233 -6.66 1.00 -13.07
C SER A 233 -6.51 -0.52 -12.92
N SER A 234 -6.81 -1.10 -11.75
CA SER A 234 -6.62 -2.53 -11.50
C SER A 234 -7.57 -3.03 -10.42
N THR A 235 -8.52 -3.87 -10.82
CA THR A 235 -9.33 -4.67 -9.90
C THR A 235 -8.46 -5.79 -9.36
N VAL A 236 -8.24 -5.82 -8.05
CA VAL A 236 -7.54 -6.95 -7.43
C VAL A 236 -8.53 -8.07 -7.20
N ASN A 237 -8.17 -9.25 -7.70
CA ASN A 237 -9.01 -10.43 -7.54
C ASN A 237 -9.21 -10.71 -6.05
N LYS A 238 -10.48 -10.66 -5.62
CA LYS A 238 -10.92 -11.04 -4.26
C LYS A 238 -10.43 -12.43 -3.88
N TYR A 239 -10.30 -13.31 -4.87
CA TYR A 239 -9.83 -14.67 -4.72
C TYR A 239 -8.49 -14.89 -5.43
N ILE A 240 -7.60 -15.63 -4.79
CA ILE A 240 -6.26 -15.92 -5.28
C ILE A 240 -6.24 -17.38 -5.71
N HIS A 241 -5.90 -17.60 -6.97
CA HIS A 241 -5.87 -18.91 -7.59
C HIS A 241 -4.79 -19.04 -8.69
N PRO A 242 -4.19 -20.23 -8.85
CA PRO A 242 -4.11 -21.31 -7.87
C PRO A 242 -3.15 -20.96 -6.72
N VAL A 243 -3.46 -21.45 -5.51
CA VAL A 243 -2.51 -21.49 -4.39
C VAL A 243 -2.02 -22.91 -4.14
N LYS A 244 -0.86 -23.05 -3.49
CA LYS A 244 -0.32 -24.36 -3.12
C LYS A 244 -1.19 -25.00 -2.02
N PHE A 245 -1.64 -26.23 -2.21
CA PHE A 245 -2.41 -26.96 -1.19
C PHE A 245 -1.47 -27.71 -0.23
N ASP A 246 -1.71 -27.61 1.08
CA ASP A 246 -0.94 -28.20 2.19
C ASP A 246 -1.75 -29.23 2.97
N GLY A 247 -2.34 -30.21 2.28
CA GLY A 247 -3.18 -31.22 2.90
C GLY A 247 -2.98 -32.61 2.29
N LYS A 248 -3.48 -33.63 3.00
CA LYS A 248 -3.54 -34.99 2.48
C LYS A 248 -4.60 -35.05 1.38
N VAL A 249 -4.22 -35.55 0.21
CA VAL A 249 -5.16 -35.81 -0.88
C VAL A 249 -5.15 -37.31 -1.15
N ILE A 250 -6.32 -37.94 -1.00
CA ILE A 250 -6.51 -39.34 -1.35
C ILE A 250 -6.73 -39.37 -2.86
N ALA A 251 -5.83 -40.02 -3.59
CA ALA A 251 -6.00 -40.29 -5.00
C ALA A 251 -6.39 -41.75 -5.21
N PHE A 252 -7.37 -41.99 -6.07
CA PHE A 252 -7.75 -43.33 -6.51
C PHE A 252 -6.96 -43.70 -7.78
N GLY A 253 -6.45 -44.92 -7.85
CA GLY A 253 -5.79 -45.45 -9.07
C GLY A 253 -4.37 -44.95 -9.34
N GLY A 254 -3.63 -44.50 -8.32
CA GLY A 254 -2.20 -44.15 -8.47
C GLY A 254 -1.91 -42.84 -9.21
N ALA A 255 -2.93 -42.10 -9.67
CA ALA A 255 -2.76 -40.80 -10.31
C ALA A 255 -2.31 -39.74 -9.30
N LYS A 256 -1.46 -38.81 -9.73
CA LYS A 256 -1.08 -37.66 -8.88
C LYS A 256 -2.31 -36.75 -8.69
N PRO A 257 -2.74 -36.47 -7.45
CA PRO A 257 -3.89 -35.62 -7.24
C PRO A 257 -3.57 -34.17 -7.64
N PHE A 258 -4.47 -33.55 -8.41
CA PHE A 258 -4.41 -32.13 -8.74
C PHE A 258 -5.49 -31.38 -7.95
N VAL A 259 -5.06 -30.57 -6.98
CA VAL A 259 -5.97 -29.73 -6.17
C VAL A 259 -5.86 -28.29 -6.62
N TYR A 260 -6.97 -27.77 -7.13
CA TYR A 260 -7.14 -26.37 -7.48
C TYR A 260 -7.59 -25.60 -6.24
N ALA A 261 -6.66 -25.24 -5.36
CA ALA A 261 -7.00 -24.50 -4.14
C ALA A 261 -7.19 -22.99 -4.42
N TRP A 262 -8.13 -22.40 -3.68
CA TRP A 262 -8.45 -20.98 -3.70
C TRP A 262 -8.20 -20.38 -2.31
N ALA A 263 -7.62 -19.18 -2.28
CA ALA A 263 -7.45 -18.42 -1.05
C ALA A 263 -8.11 -17.04 -1.14
N SER A 264 -8.42 -16.46 0.01
CA SER A 264 -8.78 -15.05 0.14
C SER A 264 -7.93 -14.37 1.21
N TYR A 265 -7.85 -13.04 1.14
CA TYR A 265 -7.34 -12.24 2.26
C TYR A 265 -8.29 -12.36 3.46
N GLU A 266 -7.71 -12.47 4.66
CA GLU A 266 -8.43 -12.46 5.93
C GLU A 266 -8.15 -11.18 6.71
N SER A 267 -6.87 -10.77 6.76
CA SER A 267 -6.45 -9.49 7.34
C SER A 267 -5.06 -9.10 6.84
N MET A 268 -4.66 -7.87 7.08
CA MET A 268 -3.31 -7.37 6.86
C MET A 268 -2.87 -6.49 8.02
N GLN A 269 -1.61 -6.64 8.42
CA GLN A 269 -0.94 -5.71 9.34
C GLN A 269 0.13 -4.95 8.55
N ALA A 270 0.08 -3.62 8.60
CA ALA A 270 1.10 -2.77 8.02
C ALA A 270 1.86 -2.04 9.14
N ARG A 271 3.17 -1.93 9.00
CA ARG A 271 4.07 -1.28 9.96
C ARG A 271 5.06 -0.42 9.20
N PHE A 272 5.01 0.90 9.42
CA PHE A 272 5.96 1.84 8.86
C PHE A 272 6.94 2.30 9.93
N ASP A 273 8.22 1.93 9.77
CA ASP A 273 9.32 2.41 10.61
C ASP A 273 9.77 3.79 10.11
N LYS A 274 9.54 4.83 10.92
CA LYS A 274 9.86 6.23 10.60
C LYS A 274 11.37 6.47 10.55
N LYS A 275 12.17 5.71 11.29
CA LYS A 275 13.63 5.83 11.29
C LYS A 275 14.25 5.14 10.07
N GLY A 276 13.74 3.96 9.73
CA GLY A 276 14.24 3.15 8.62
C GLY A 276 13.62 3.47 7.25
N SER A 277 12.59 4.31 7.19
CA SER A 277 11.81 4.57 5.97
C SER A 277 11.37 3.27 5.29
N SER A 278 10.93 2.29 6.09
CA SER A 278 10.59 0.94 5.64
C SER A 278 9.17 0.57 6.03
N LEU A 279 8.41 0.06 5.07
CA LEU A 279 7.07 -0.47 5.26
C LEU A 279 7.09 -2.00 5.24
N SER A 280 6.72 -2.62 6.36
CA SER A 280 6.49 -4.06 6.47
C SER A 280 5.00 -4.35 6.39
N LEU A 281 4.62 -5.27 5.52
CA LEU A 281 3.25 -5.72 5.27
C LEU A 281 3.16 -7.20 5.57
N LYS A 282 2.20 -7.59 6.41
CA LYS A 282 1.98 -8.97 6.80
C LYS A 282 0.55 -9.35 6.48
N PHE A 283 0.35 -10.18 5.46
CA PHE A 283 -0.97 -10.61 4.98
C PHE A 283 -1.33 -11.96 5.57
N ARG A 284 -2.50 -12.05 6.20
CA ARG A 284 -3.13 -13.31 6.60
C ARG A 284 -4.07 -13.74 5.50
N THR A 285 -3.98 -15.00 5.11
CA THR A 285 -4.87 -15.58 4.10
C THR A 285 -5.52 -16.86 4.62
N LYS A 286 -6.67 -17.20 4.07
CA LYS A 286 -7.40 -18.42 4.38
C LYS A 286 -7.81 -19.14 3.11
N MET A 287 -7.87 -20.47 3.17
CA MET A 287 -8.44 -21.27 2.08
C MET A 287 -9.95 -21.06 2.04
N VAL A 288 -10.51 -20.80 0.87
CA VAL A 288 -11.95 -20.54 0.68
C VAL A 288 -12.64 -21.52 -0.24
N GLY A 289 -11.90 -22.42 -0.87
CA GLY A 289 -12.49 -23.44 -1.72
C GLY A 289 -11.44 -24.28 -2.44
N SER A 290 -11.93 -25.32 -3.12
CA SER A 290 -11.15 -26.14 -4.03
C SER A 290 -12.00 -26.48 -5.25
N GLY A 291 -11.41 -26.50 -6.43
CA GLY A 291 -12.09 -26.87 -7.67
C GLY A 291 -11.55 -26.08 -8.85
N ARG A 292 -11.74 -26.62 -10.06
CA ARG A 292 -11.31 -25.95 -11.29
C ARG A 292 -12.06 -24.61 -11.44
N PRO A 293 -11.41 -23.55 -11.96
CA PRO A 293 -12.10 -22.34 -12.37
C PRO A 293 -13.22 -22.68 -13.35
N VAL A 294 -14.40 -22.08 -13.14
CA VAL A 294 -15.49 -22.11 -14.11
C VAL A 294 -15.29 -20.93 -15.04
N GLU A 295 -15.38 -21.16 -16.34
CA GLU A 295 -15.23 -20.10 -17.34
C GLU A 295 -16.23 -18.97 -17.07
N GLY A 296 -15.73 -17.72 -17.10
CA GLY A 296 -16.51 -16.52 -16.79
C GLY A 296 -16.83 -16.29 -15.31
N LYS A 297 -16.28 -17.07 -14.37
CA LYS A 297 -16.45 -16.84 -12.92
C LYS A 297 -15.13 -16.59 -12.21
N ASP A 298 -15.07 -15.49 -11.47
CA ASP A 298 -13.87 -15.08 -10.70
C ASP A 298 -13.75 -15.73 -9.31
N GLY A 299 -14.66 -16.64 -8.96
CA GLY A 299 -14.76 -17.24 -7.64
C GLY A 299 -14.59 -18.76 -7.61
N PRO A 300 -14.32 -19.34 -6.42
CA PRO A 300 -14.35 -20.79 -6.25
C PRO A 300 -15.73 -21.35 -6.63
N PRO A 301 -15.80 -22.56 -7.22
CA PRO A 301 -17.08 -23.21 -7.49
C PRO A 301 -17.84 -23.40 -6.17
N SER A 302 -19.15 -23.10 -6.17
CA SER A 302 -20.00 -23.39 -5.02
C SER A 302 -20.12 -24.90 -4.84
N LEU A 303 -19.98 -25.38 -3.61
CA LEU A 303 -20.35 -26.73 -3.23
C LEU A 303 -21.89 -26.77 -3.13
N THR A 304 -22.56 -26.87 -4.27
CA THR A 304 -23.98 -27.25 -4.36
C THR A 304 -24.08 -28.74 -4.57
#